data_AF-A0A520CI21-F1
#
_entry.id   AF-A0A520CI21-F1
#
_cell.length_a   1.000
_cell.length_b   1.000
_cell.length_c   1.000
_cell.angle_alpha   90.00
_cell.angle_beta   90.00
_cell.angle_gamma   90.00
#
_symmetry.space_group_name_H-M   'P 1'
#
loop_
_entity.id
_entity.type
_entity.pdbx_description
1 polymer ?
#
loop_
_entity_poly.entity_id
_entity_poly.type
_entity_poly.pdbx_seq_one_letter_code
_entity_poly.pdbx_strand_id
1 'polypeptide(L)'
;MYNTLLRQYQLVISSRESVFKYCEGISNAHLIQPLATINNESIINQMLHTANCYVFWIANCAMQQHRPYFKNEEHTDLPSVRQVYEQVNLMVNEFLHHFNNAMELPQVFMRQDGNRIERSPLDIFTHLITHEFHHKGQIVNMSRQLGYT
;
A
#
# COMPACT_ATOMS: atom_id res chain seq x y z
N MET A 1 -20.93 -8.69 4.25
CA MET A 1 -19.47 -8.74 4.02
C MET A 1 -18.81 -7.37 4.08
N TYR A 2 -19.35 -6.33 3.43
CA TYR A 2 -18.77 -4.97 3.41
C TYR A 2 -18.36 -4.41 4.78
N ASN A 3 -19.23 -4.43 5.79
CA ASN A 3 -18.87 -3.97 7.15
C ASN A 3 -17.70 -4.75 7.76
N THR A 4 -17.61 -6.05 7.50
CA THR A 4 -16.50 -6.91 7.96
C THR A 4 -15.19 -6.50 7.29
N LEU A 5 -15.20 -6.25 5.98
CA LEU A 5 -14.01 -5.83 5.22
C LEU A 5 -13.57 -4.41 5.59
N LEU A 6 -14.51 -3.48 5.83
CA LEU A 6 -14.20 -2.18 6.40
C LEU A 6 -13.51 -2.31 7.76
N ARG A 7 -14.03 -3.17 8.65
CA ARG A 7 -13.40 -3.42 9.95
C ARG A 7 -12.02 -4.03 9.81
N GLN A 8 -11.84 -4.95 8.87
CA GLN A 8 -10.52 -5.52 8.56
C GLN A 8 -9.56 -4.43 8.07
N TYR A 9 -9.99 -3.55 7.17
CA TYR A 9 -9.14 -2.45 6.70
C TYR A 9 -8.81 -1.44 7.80
N GLN A 10 -9.71 -1.18 8.75
CA GLN A 10 -9.38 -0.38 9.94
C GLN A 10 -8.22 -0.99 10.76
N LEU A 11 -8.12 -2.33 10.84
CA LEU A 11 -6.99 -3.01 11.49
C LEU A 11 -5.69 -2.84 10.67
N VAL A 12 -5.79 -2.83 9.33
CA VAL A 12 -4.66 -2.52 8.45
C VAL A 12 -4.16 -1.09 8.68
N ILE A 13 -5.06 -0.11 8.77
CA ILE A 13 -4.72 1.29 9.09
C ILE A 13 -4.06 1.39 10.47
N SER A 14 -4.62 0.76 11.50
CA SER A 14 -4.07 0.79 12.85
C SER A 14 -2.67 0.17 12.95
N SER A 15 -2.44 -0.95 12.24
CA SER A 15 -1.10 -1.56 12.17
C SER A 15 -0.11 -0.70 11.38
N ARG A 16 -0.55 -0.02 10.31
CA ARG A 16 0.29 0.95 9.57
C ARG A 16 0.67 2.14 10.43
N GLU A 17 -0.26 2.66 11.23
CA GLU A 17 0.01 3.74 12.18
C GLU A 17 1.07 3.34 13.21
N SER A 18 1.06 2.07 13.64
CA SER A 18 2.09 1.55 14.55
C SER A 18 3.48 1.56 13.92
N VAL A 19 3.59 1.22 12.62
CA VAL A 19 4.85 1.30 11.88
C VAL A 19 5.27 2.76 11.66
N PHE A 20 4.35 3.67 11.34
CA PHE A 20 4.69 5.08 11.21
C PHE A 20 5.24 5.67 12.52
N LYS A 21 4.57 5.41 13.65
CA LYS A 21 5.04 5.84 14.97
C LYS A 21 6.41 5.27 15.32
N TYR A 22 6.67 4.02 14.96
CA TYR A 22 8.00 3.42 15.11
C TYR A 22 9.04 4.18 14.25
N CYS A 23 8.71 4.46 12.99
CA CYS A 23 9.60 5.18 12.07
C CYS A 23 9.85 6.65 12.45
N GLU A 24 8.99 7.28 13.26
CA GLU A 24 9.24 8.63 13.80
C GLU A 24 10.51 8.70 14.67
N GLY A 25 10.98 7.56 15.21
CA GLY A 25 12.26 7.46 15.90
C GLY A 25 13.49 7.31 14.98
N ILE A 26 13.29 7.23 13.66
CA ILE A 26 14.34 7.05 12.64
C ILE A 26 14.69 8.40 12.02
N SER A 27 15.99 8.66 11.82
CA SER A 27 16.42 9.91 11.18
C SER A 27 15.97 9.95 9.71
N ASN A 28 15.65 11.13 9.18
CA ASN A 28 15.25 11.23 7.77
C ASN A 28 16.33 10.70 6.82
N ALA A 29 17.61 10.94 7.14
CA ALA A 29 18.74 10.42 6.37
C ALA A 29 18.71 8.88 6.24
N HIS A 30 18.37 8.18 7.33
CA HIS A 30 18.23 6.71 7.31
C HIS A 30 16.91 6.24 6.67
N LEU A 31 15.82 7.02 6.78
CA LEU A 31 14.54 6.69 6.12
C LEU A 31 14.67 6.66 4.59
N ILE A 32 15.48 7.56 4.02
CA ILE A 32 15.75 7.64 2.59
C ILE A 32 17.02 6.89 2.16
N GLN A 33 17.75 6.27 3.09
CA GLN A 33 18.98 5.55 2.78
C GLN A 33 18.68 4.24 2.04
N PRO A 34 19.21 4.06 0.82
CA PRO A 34 19.11 2.78 0.11
C PRO A 34 19.86 1.67 0.85
N LEU A 35 19.26 0.47 0.91
CA LEU A 35 19.92 -0.72 1.44
C LEU A 35 20.14 -1.75 0.34
N ALA A 36 21.41 -2.13 0.11
CA ALA A 36 21.77 -3.11 -0.92
C ALA A 36 21.13 -4.48 -0.71
N THR A 37 20.86 -4.85 0.54
CA THR A 37 20.16 -6.07 0.94
C THR A 37 18.69 -6.10 0.50
N ILE A 38 18.13 -4.94 0.17
CA ILE A 38 16.73 -4.72 -0.22
C ILE A 38 16.69 -4.06 -1.59
N ASN A 39 17.38 -4.64 -2.58
CA ASN A 39 17.38 -4.15 -3.97
C ASN A 39 17.77 -2.67 -4.14
N ASN A 40 18.59 -2.11 -3.25
CA ASN A 40 18.91 -0.69 -3.20
C ASN A 40 17.68 0.23 -3.01
N GLU A 41 16.67 -0.25 -2.29
CA GLU A 41 15.51 0.55 -1.90
C GLU A 41 15.65 1.07 -0.47
N SER A 42 15.05 2.23 -0.20
CA SER A 42 14.96 2.83 1.14
C SER A 42 13.66 2.44 1.86
N ILE A 43 13.52 2.76 3.15
CA ILE A 43 12.28 2.56 3.89
C ILE A 43 11.13 3.33 3.23
N ILE A 44 11.38 4.59 2.84
CA ILE A 44 10.39 5.43 2.15
C ILE A 44 10.00 4.81 0.80
N ASN A 45 10.96 4.32 0.03
CA ASN A 45 10.65 3.66 -1.24
C ASN A 45 9.78 2.41 -1.03
N GLN A 46 10.01 1.62 0.02
CA GLN A 46 9.15 0.45 0.34
C GLN A 46 7.72 0.87 0.72
N MET A 47 7.58 1.97 1.46
CA MET A 47 6.27 2.53 1.79
C MET A 47 5.53 3.01 0.54
N LEU A 48 6.22 3.69 -0.38
CA LEU A 48 5.66 4.17 -1.64
C LEU A 48 5.35 3.03 -2.61
N HIS A 49 6.21 2.01 -2.69
CA HIS A 49 5.96 0.78 -3.44
C HIS A 49 4.64 0.12 -3.00
N THR A 50 4.45 0.00 -1.69
CA THR A 50 3.21 -0.55 -1.12
C THR A 50 2.00 0.30 -1.50
N ALA A 51 2.07 1.63 -1.36
CA ALA A 51 1.00 2.54 -1.75
C ALA A 51 0.68 2.46 -3.26
N ASN A 52 1.71 2.37 -4.11
CA ASN A 52 1.56 2.24 -5.55
C ASN A 52 0.97 0.88 -5.96
N CYS A 53 1.12 -0.17 -5.15
CA CYS A 53 0.41 -1.43 -5.35
C CYS A 53 -1.12 -1.23 -5.24
N TYR A 54 -1.58 -0.41 -4.28
CA TYR A 54 -3.00 -0.02 -4.20
C TYR A 54 -3.43 0.81 -5.41
N VAL A 55 -2.63 1.78 -5.85
CA VAL A 55 -2.92 2.57 -7.06
C VAL A 55 -3.08 1.65 -8.28
N PHE A 56 -2.14 0.73 -8.48
CA PHE A 56 -2.16 -0.21 -9.59
C PHE A 56 -3.43 -1.06 -9.58
N TRP A 57 -3.70 -1.76 -8.48
CA TRP A 57 -4.80 -2.72 -8.44
C TRP A 57 -6.17 -2.07 -8.31
N ILE A 58 -6.32 -1.09 -7.42
CA ILE A 58 -7.62 -0.46 -7.17
C ILE A 58 -7.90 0.58 -8.25
N ALA A 59 -7.11 1.65 -8.28
CA ALA A 59 -7.45 2.79 -9.12
C ALA A 59 -7.32 2.43 -10.60
N ASN A 60 -6.23 1.76 -10.99
CA ASN A 60 -5.90 1.57 -12.39
C ASN A 60 -6.48 0.29 -12.99
N CYS A 61 -6.55 -0.82 -12.24
CA CYS A 61 -7.10 -2.08 -12.74
C CYS A 61 -8.59 -2.26 -12.42
N ALA A 62 -9.01 -2.14 -11.16
CA ALA A 62 -10.39 -2.42 -10.79
C ALA A 62 -11.35 -1.27 -11.13
N MET A 63 -10.93 -0.03 -10.89
CA MET A 63 -11.77 1.17 -11.03
C MET A 63 -11.53 1.94 -12.34
N GLN A 64 -10.51 1.57 -13.13
CA GLN A 64 -10.17 2.21 -14.42
C GLN A 64 -10.02 3.74 -14.37
N GLN A 65 -9.54 4.28 -13.23
CA GLN A 65 -9.40 5.71 -12.97
C GLN A 65 -8.11 6.33 -13.53
N HIS A 66 -7.13 5.52 -13.94
CA HIS A 66 -5.86 5.98 -14.53
C HIS A 66 -5.11 7.01 -13.65
N ARG A 67 -5.06 6.78 -12.34
CA ARG A 67 -4.33 7.64 -11.40
C ARG A 67 -2.82 7.51 -11.59
N PRO A 68 -2.06 8.62 -11.49
CA PRO A 68 -0.61 8.57 -11.50
C PRO A 68 -0.08 7.86 -10.24
N TYR A 69 1.09 7.23 -10.37
CA TYR A 69 1.81 6.67 -9.24
C TYR A 69 2.49 7.76 -8.42
N PHE A 70 2.58 7.55 -7.11
CA PHE A 70 3.37 8.38 -6.21
C PHE A 70 4.86 8.18 -6.51
N LYS A 71 5.61 9.29 -6.52
CA LYS A 71 7.01 9.29 -6.93
C LYS A 71 7.94 9.53 -5.74
N ASN A 72 9.10 8.88 -5.76
CA ASN A 72 10.08 8.97 -4.67
C ASN A 72 10.66 10.38 -4.54
N GLU A 73 10.77 11.15 -5.63
CA GLU A 73 11.30 12.51 -5.61
C GLU A 73 10.34 13.50 -4.93
N GLU A 74 9.05 13.19 -4.91
CA GLU A 74 7.97 14.04 -4.36
C GLU A 74 7.67 13.72 -2.89
N HIS A 75 8.11 12.54 -2.41
CA HIS A 75 7.80 12.03 -1.08
C HIS A 75 9.05 11.46 -0.42
N THR A 76 9.84 12.34 0.20
CA THR A 76 11.17 12.00 0.77
C THR A 76 11.22 12.04 2.29
N ASP A 77 10.05 12.10 2.94
CA ASP A 77 9.93 12.11 4.40
C ASP A 77 8.63 11.42 4.88
N LEU A 78 8.53 11.13 6.18
CA LEU A 78 7.34 10.48 6.74
C LEU A 78 6.06 11.32 6.60
N PRO A 79 6.05 12.65 6.83
CA PRO A 79 4.84 13.45 6.67
C PRO A 79 4.24 13.37 5.27
N SER A 80 5.06 13.47 4.22
CA SER A 80 4.60 13.34 2.84
C SER A 80 4.07 11.93 2.53
N VAL A 81 4.73 10.89 3.02
CA VAL A 81 4.24 9.50 2.88
C VAL A 81 2.92 9.28 3.65
N ARG A 82 2.72 9.90 4.82
CA ARG A 82 1.44 9.84 5.52
C ARG A 82 0.30 10.41 4.65
N GLN A 83 0.54 11.52 3.96
CA GLN A 83 -0.45 12.10 3.02
C GLN A 83 -0.76 11.16 1.85
N VAL A 84 0.24 10.45 1.33
CA VAL A 84 0.05 9.39 0.32
C VAL A 84 -0.95 8.34 0.82
N TYR A 85 -0.78 7.88 2.06
CA TYR A 85 -1.65 6.84 2.62
C TYR A 85 -3.06 7.33 2.96
N GLU A 86 -3.29 8.63 3.15
CA GLU A 86 -4.67 9.15 3.21
C GLU A 86 -5.38 9.02 1.87
N GLN A 87 -4.69 9.21 0.74
CA GLN A 87 -5.26 8.94 -0.57
C GLN A 87 -5.52 7.44 -0.77
N VAL A 88 -4.63 6.58 -0.29
CA VAL A 88 -4.86 5.12 -0.29
C VAL A 88 -6.10 4.74 0.50
N ASN A 89 -6.32 5.36 1.66
CA ASN A 89 -7.53 5.13 2.47
C ASN A 89 -8.81 5.45 1.71
N LEU A 90 -8.84 6.60 1.02
CA LEU A 90 -9.98 6.99 0.20
C LEU A 90 -10.22 5.98 -0.93
N MET A 91 -9.16 5.56 -1.64
CA MET A 91 -9.27 4.56 -2.72
C MET A 91 -9.83 3.23 -2.23
N VAL A 92 -9.37 2.72 -1.08
CA VAL A 92 -9.87 1.45 -0.53
C VAL A 92 -11.33 1.57 -0.10
N ASN A 93 -11.73 2.69 0.52
CA ASN A 93 -13.12 2.90 0.90
C ASN A 93 -14.05 2.98 -0.33
N GLU A 94 -13.66 3.71 -1.36
CA GLU A 94 -14.38 3.79 -2.64
C GLU A 94 -14.51 2.41 -3.28
N PHE A 95 -13.43 1.64 -3.33
CA PHE A 95 -13.40 0.29 -3.88
C PHE A 95 -14.35 -0.66 -3.16
N LEU A 96 -14.26 -0.72 -1.82
CA LEU A 96 -15.13 -1.59 -1.02
C LEU A 96 -16.60 -1.20 -1.17
N HIS A 97 -16.88 0.11 -1.27
CA HIS A 97 -18.23 0.60 -1.48
C HIS A 97 -18.76 0.20 -2.86
N HIS A 98 -17.96 0.42 -3.91
CA HIS A 98 -18.31 0.09 -5.29
C HIS A 98 -18.64 -1.40 -5.46
N PHE A 99 -17.84 -2.29 -4.87
CA PHE A 99 -18.01 -3.74 -4.99
C PHE A 99 -18.82 -4.38 -3.86
N ASN A 100 -19.49 -3.62 -2.99
CA ASN A 100 -20.18 -4.11 -1.79
C ASN A 100 -21.04 -5.38 -2.03
N ASN A 101 -21.78 -5.42 -3.15
CA ASN A 101 -22.68 -6.52 -3.51
C ASN A 101 -22.06 -7.57 -4.46
N ALA A 102 -20.77 -7.43 -4.81
CA ALA A 102 -20.09 -8.26 -5.81
C ALA A 102 -18.65 -8.64 -5.42
N MET A 103 -18.27 -8.48 -4.14
CA MET A 103 -16.90 -8.72 -3.68
C MET A 103 -16.36 -10.11 -4.03
N GLU A 104 -17.19 -11.15 -3.98
CA GLU A 104 -16.80 -12.55 -4.26
C GLU A 104 -17.00 -12.95 -5.72
N LEU A 105 -17.68 -12.14 -6.53
CA LEU A 105 -17.97 -12.48 -7.92
C LEU A 105 -16.73 -12.22 -8.78
N PRO A 106 -16.20 -13.22 -9.51
CA PRO A 106 -15.11 -13.00 -10.45
C PRO A 106 -15.50 -11.96 -11.50
N GLN A 107 -14.58 -11.05 -11.79
CA GLN A 107 -14.70 -10.04 -12.83
C GLN A 107 -13.44 -10.02 -13.69
N VAL A 108 -13.58 -9.58 -14.93
CA VAL A 108 -12.45 -9.35 -15.82
C VAL A 108 -11.98 -7.90 -15.65
N PHE A 109 -10.82 -7.74 -15.04
CA PHE A 109 -10.15 -6.44 -14.92
C PHE A 109 -9.16 -6.24 -16.05
N MET A 110 -9.05 -5.00 -16.51
CA MET A 110 -8.14 -4.61 -17.58
C MET A 110 -6.91 -3.93 -16.96
N ARG A 111 -5.73 -4.49 -17.20
CA ARG A 111 -4.47 -3.90 -16.76
C ARG A 111 -4.02 -2.82 -17.74
N GLN A 112 -3.20 -1.88 -17.27
CA GLN A 112 -2.68 -0.79 -18.11
C GLN A 112 -1.87 -1.27 -19.33
N ASP A 113 -1.29 -2.47 -19.26
CA ASP A 113 -0.53 -3.10 -20.35
C ASP A 113 -1.44 -3.79 -21.41
N GLY A 114 -2.77 -3.68 -21.29
CA GLY A 114 -3.72 -4.31 -22.18
C GLY A 114 -4.11 -5.75 -21.79
N ASN A 115 -3.45 -6.33 -20.77
CA ASN A 115 -3.74 -7.69 -20.35
C ASN A 115 -5.03 -7.76 -19.53
N ARG A 116 -5.79 -8.83 -19.75
CA ARG A 116 -6.99 -9.13 -18.97
C ARG A 116 -6.65 -10.09 -17.83
N ILE A 117 -7.19 -9.82 -16.65
CA ILE A 117 -7.08 -10.70 -15.49
C ILE A 117 -8.47 -10.96 -14.92
N GLU A 118 -8.78 -12.23 -14.66
CA GLU A 118 -10.04 -12.63 -14.02
C GLU A 118 -9.80 -12.88 -12.53
N ARG A 119 -10.41 -12.05 -11.67
CA ARG A 119 -10.32 -12.12 -10.20
C ARG A 119 -11.59 -11.58 -9.57
N SER A 120 -11.90 -12.00 -8.35
CA SER A 120 -12.90 -11.30 -7.55
C SER A 120 -12.30 -10.02 -6.92
N PRO A 121 -13.10 -8.98 -6.63
CA PRO A 121 -12.66 -7.84 -5.84
C PRO A 121 -12.08 -8.25 -4.46
N LEU A 122 -12.58 -9.35 -3.88
CA LEU A 122 -12.10 -9.88 -2.61
C LEU A 122 -10.67 -10.43 -2.73
N ASP A 123 -10.33 -11.08 -3.85
CA ASP A 123 -8.96 -11.53 -4.12
C ASP A 123 -8.00 -10.34 -4.18
N ILE A 124 -8.40 -9.26 -4.88
CA ILE A 124 -7.61 -8.04 -4.99
C ILE A 124 -7.42 -7.40 -3.61
N PHE A 125 -8.49 -7.22 -2.84
CA PHE A 125 -8.40 -6.66 -1.50
C PHE A 125 -7.50 -7.49 -0.58
N THR A 126 -7.66 -8.81 -0.60
CA THR A 126 -6.88 -9.73 0.21
C THR A 126 -5.39 -9.70 -0.17
N HIS A 127 -5.08 -9.67 -1.48
CA HIS A 127 -3.71 -9.51 -1.96
C HIS A 127 -3.09 -8.20 -1.45
N LEU A 128 -3.82 -7.08 -1.53
CA LEU A 128 -3.30 -5.78 -1.14
C LEU A 128 -2.99 -5.70 0.36
N ILE A 129 -3.91 -6.16 1.22
CA ILE A 129 -3.68 -6.09 2.67
C ILE A 129 -2.54 -7.03 3.11
N THR A 130 -2.44 -8.22 2.51
CA THR A 130 -1.37 -9.18 2.83
C THR A 130 -0.01 -8.69 2.34
N HIS A 131 0.04 -8.08 1.15
CA HIS A 131 1.21 -7.40 0.61
C HIS A 131 1.69 -6.25 1.49
N GLU A 132 0.76 -5.42 2.00
CA GLU A 132 1.12 -4.36 2.93
C GLU A 132 1.72 -4.91 4.24
N PHE A 133 1.18 -6.00 4.79
CA PHE A 133 1.79 -6.64 5.98
C PHE A 133 3.18 -7.21 5.71
N HIS A 134 3.40 -7.79 4.53
CA HIS A 134 4.72 -8.25 4.10
C HIS A 134 5.75 -7.10 4.14
N HIS A 135 5.44 -5.96 3.54
CA HIS A 135 6.36 -4.82 3.52
C HIS A 135 6.50 -4.10 4.87
N LYS A 136 5.48 -4.13 5.74
CA LYS A 136 5.64 -3.67 7.14
C LYS A 136 6.72 -4.47 7.86
N GLY A 137 6.73 -5.80 7.69
CA GLY A 137 7.78 -6.66 8.25
C GLY A 137 9.16 -6.33 7.69
N GLN A 138 9.23 -6.05 6.38
CA GLN A 138 10.47 -5.65 5.71
C GLN A 138 11.00 -4.30 6.23
N ILE A 139 10.14 -3.30 6.43
CA ILE A 139 10.52 -1.99 7.01
C ILE A 139 11.19 -2.16 8.39
N VAL A 140 10.61 -3.00 9.25
CA VAL A 140 11.18 -3.27 10.58
C VAL A 140 12.49 -4.06 10.51
N ASN A 141 12.70 -4.86 9.46
CA ASN A 141 14.00 -5.49 9.21
C ASN A 141 15.03 -4.44 8.76
N MET A 142 14.65 -3.55 7.83
CA MET A 142 15.52 -2.48 7.34
C MET A 142 15.99 -1.56 8.46
N SER A 143 15.09 -1.16 9.36
CA SER A 143 15.46 -0.32 10.51
C SER A 143 16.50 -0.99 11.41
N ARG A 144 16.42 -2.31 11.62
CA ARG A 144 17.44 -3.05 12.39
C ARG A 144 18.81 -3.04 11.72
N GLN A 145 18.86 -3.14 10.39
CA GLN A 145 20.12 -3.02 9.64
C GLN A 145 20.74 -1.63 9.75
N LEU A 146 19.90 -0.60 9.98
CA LEU A 146 20.31 0.78 10.21
C LEU A 146 20.59 1.10 11.69
N GLY A 147 20.52 0.09 12.59
CA GLY A 147 20.86 0.21 14.01
C GLY A 147 19.71 0.57 14.94
N TYR A 148 18.46 0.49 14.51
CA TYR A 148 17.27 0.75 15.34
C TYR A 148 16.69 -0.53 15.94
N THR A 149 16.24 -0.49 17.21
CA THR A 149 15.68 -1.64 17.94
C THR A 149 14.27 -1.39 18.42
#